data_AF-A0AAU1S9X1-F1
#
_entry.id   AF-A0AAU1S9X1-F1
#
_cell.length_a   1.000
_cell.length_b   1.000
_cell.length_c   1.000
_cell.angle_alpha   90.00
_cell.angle_beta   90.00
_cell.angle_gamma   90.00
#
_symmetry.space_group_name_H-M   'P 1'
#
loop_
_entity.id
_entity.type
_entity.pdbx_description
1 polymer ?
#
loop_
_entity_poly.entity_id
_entity_poly.type
_entity_poly.pdbx_seq_one_letter_code
_entity_poly.pdbx_strand_id
1 'polypeptide(L)'
;MPTTTLTPDQLDRQAARLHDTGAWQQIVAGWDITIPEPARPVSPDRAPLPPDRSTADWRDLLSVPVDQLIADSMRALSPAPPRERPLPGRLGAILPDRLHAWRRIGQPELRPSTHLAYARQILTEWGWQNTPYRLRNARGARCICGALLTAHRLGYGSLDTVDRAGAWLIAELRSQGWTDLIGPWNRHPSRTASDALALLDATIRRASFAGH
;
A
#
# COMPACT_ATOMS: atom_id res chain seq x y z
N MET A 1 -2.67 35.92 -4.22
CA MET A 1 -1.92 35.90 -5.50
C MET A 1 -2.24 34.58 -6.17
N PRO A 2 -2.90 34.54 -7.33
CA PRO A 2 -3.17 33.28 -8.03
C PRO A 2 -1.85 32.70 -8.54
N THR A 3 -1.50 31.49 -8.10
CA THR A 3 -0.35 30.75 -8.61
C THR A 3 -0.73 30.18 -9.96
N THR A 4 -0.23 30.77 -11.05
CA THR A 4 -0.49 30.30 -12.40
C THR A 4 0.10 28.90 -12.56
N THR A 5 -0.74 27.90 -12.82
CA THR A 5 -0.29 26.53 -13.10
C THR A 5 0.36 26.49 -14.48
N LEU A 6 1.69 26.41 -14.53
CA LEU A 6 2.45 26.28 -15.77
C LEU A 6 2.47 24.82 -16.23
N THR A 7 2.37 24.60 -17.54
CA THR A 7 2.71 23.29 -18.10
C THR A 7 4.23 23.06 -18.04
N PRO A 8 4.72 21.81 -18.06
CA PRO A 8 6.16 21.53 -18.04
C PRO A 8 6.94 22.31 -19.11
N ASP A 9 6.45 22.33 -20.36
CA ASP A 9 7.11 23.08 -21.46
C ASP A 9 7.11 24.60 -21.25
N GLN A 10 6.13 25.13 -20.51
CA GLN A 10 6.08 26.56 -20.19
C GLN A 10 7.07 26.89 -19.06
N LEU A 11 7.20 25.99 -18.09
CA LEU A 11 8.20 26.09 -17.03
C LEU A 11 9.61 26.07 -17.62
N ASP A 12 9.90 25.11 -18.51
CA ASP A 12 11.22 24.97 -19.14
C ASP A 12 11.60 26.22 -19.94
N ARG A 13 10.67 26.77 -20.72
CA ARG A 13 10.91 28.02 -21.46
C ARG A 13 11.06 29.24 -20.55
N GLN A 14 10.42 29.26 -19.39
CA GLN A 14 10.63 30.33 -18.40
C GLN A 14 11.98 30.19 -17.70
N ALA A 15 12.39 28.98 -17.35
CA ALA A 15 13.69 28.69 -16.76
C ALA A 15 14.84 29.05 -17.73
N ALA A 16 14.72 28.68 -19.01
CA ALA A 16 15.70 29.03 -20.03
C ALA A 16 15.88 30.56 -20.16
N ARG A 17 14.78 31.32 -20.17
CA ARG A 17 14.84 32.79 -20.23
C ARG A 17 15.46 33.41 -18.98
N LEU A 18 15.26 32.80 -17.80
CA LEU A 18 15.86 33.27 -16.56
C LEU A 18 17.40 33.13 -16.61
N HIS A 19 17.90 32.03 -17.17
CA HIS A 19 19.35 31.79 -17.32
C HIS A 19 20.07 32.88 -18.13
N ASP A 20 19.39 33.44 -19.13
CA ASP A 20 19.94 34.50 -19.98
C ASP A 20 19.89 35.90 -19.34
N THR A 21 19.32 36.04 -18.14
CA THR A 21 19.21 37.34 -17.47
C THR A 21 20.47 37.71 -16.69
N GLY A 22 20.78 39.01 -16.66
CA GLY A 22 21.84 39.54 -15.79
C GLY A 22 21.57 39.30 -14.29
N ALA A 23 20.30 39.16 -13.88
CA ALA A 23 19.94 38.81 -12.51
C ALA A 23 20.40 37.40 -12.14
N TRP A 24 20.27 36.44 -13.06
CA TRP A 24 20.82 35.10 -12.87
C TRP A 24 22.34 35.12 -12.76
N GLN A 25 23.02 35.87 -13.63
CA GLN A 25 24.48 36.02 -13.57
C GLN A 25 24.96 36.64 -12.25
N GLN A 26 24.23 37.64 -11.71
CA GLN A 26 24.54 38.24 -10.40
C GLN A 26 24.35 37.26 -9.23
N ILE A 27 23.30 36.43 -9.27
CA ILE A 27 23.07 35.40 -8.24
C ILE A 27 24.21 34.37 -8.26
N VAL A 28 24.57 33.89 -9.45
CA VAL A 28 25.65 32.90 -9.62
C VAL A 28 27.01 33.48 -9.21
N ALA A 29 27.31 34.73 -9.58
CA ALA A 29 28.56 35.40 -9.17
C ALA A 29 28.65 35.59 -7.64
N GLY A 30 27.53 35.66 -6.94
CA GLY A 30 27.48 35.74 -5.48
C GLY A 30 27.66 34.40 -4.77
N TRP A 31 27.63 33.27 -5.48
CA TRP A 31 27.71 31.94 -4.84
C TRP A 31 29.04 31.67 -4.15
N ASP A 32 30.15 32.21 -4.66
CA ASP A 32 31.48 32.10 -4.02
C ASP A 32 31.52 32.72 -2.61
N ILE A 33 30.59 33.63 -2.29
CA ILE A 33 30.50 34.30 -0.97
C ILE A 33 29.68 33.45 0.03
N THR A 34 28.84 32.54 -0.46
CA THR A 34 27.94 31.70 0.37
C THR A 34 28.42 30.27 0.58
N ILE A 35 29.57 29.87 0.03
CA ILE A 35 30.17 28.56 0.30
C ILE A 35 30.91 28.65 1.63
N PRO A 36 30.47 27.98 2.72
CA PRO A 36 31.30 27.88 3.92
C PRO A 36 32.53 27.05 3.58
N GLU A 37 33.70 27.52 4.01
CA GLU A 37 34.97 26.81 3.79
C GLU A 37 34.88 25.38 4.38
N PRO A 38 35.23 24.33 3.61
CA PRO A 38 35.06 22.96 4.08
C PRO A 38 35.98 22.70 5.27
N ALA A 39 35.38 22.43 6.43
CA ALA A 39 36.11 22.02 7.62
C ALA A 39 36.88 20.71 7.34
N ARG A 40 38.20 20.73 7.57
CA ARG A 40 39.05 19.53 7.42
C ARG A 40 38.57 18.42 8.36
N PRO A 41 38.36 17.18 7.88
CA PRO A 41 38.03 16.07 8.76
C PRO A 41 39.27 15.64 9.56
N VAL A 42 39.07 15.49 10.86
CA VAL A 42 40.00 14.86 11.81
C VAL A 42 40.02 13.35 11.53
N SER A 43 41.22 12.78 11.44
CA SER A 43 41.47 11.34 11.21
C SER A 43 40.97 10.45 12.35
N PRO A 44 40.79 9.13 12.09
CA PRO A 44 39.69 8.35 12.62
C PRO A 44 40.09 7.44 13.78
N ASP A 45 39.21 7.31 14.77
CA ASP A 45 39.08 6.03 15.49
C ASP A 45 37.66 5.87 16.08
N ARG A 46 36.73 5.36 15.28
CA ARG A 46 35.56 4.63 15.79
C ARG A 46 34.93 3.77 14.71
N ALA A 47 34.74 2.50 15.05
CA ALA A 47 34.21 1.45 14.19
C ALA A 47 32.82 1.77 13.59
N PRO A 48 32.48 1.27 12.38
CA PRO A 48 31.25 1.65 11.68
C PRO A 48 30.02 0.94 12.26
N LEU A 49 29.04 1.72 12.73
CA LEU A 49 27.63 1.31 12.75
C LEU A 49 27.08 1.38 11.31
N PRO A 50 26.16 0.50 10.88
CA PRO A 50 25.55 0.61 9.57
C PRO A 50 24.72 1.92 9.50
N PRO A 51 24.89 2.76 8.46
CA PRO A 51 24.12 3.98 8.34
C PRO A 51 22.65 3.65 8.06
N ASP A 52 21.80 4.18 8.93
CA ASP A 52 20.36 4.30 8.72
C ASP A 52 20.16 5.17 7.46
N ARG A 53 19.69 4.57 6.35
CA ARG A 53 19.52 5.23 5.04
C ARG A 53 18.31 6.17 5.02
N SER A 54 17.97 6.81 6.14
CA SER A 54 16.96 7.84 6.15
C SER A 54 17.63 9.18 5.86
N THR A 55 17.34 9.71 4.67
CA THR A 55 17.81 10.96 4.07
C THR A 55 19.28 10.96 3.64
N ALA A 56 19.62 10.19 2.59
CA ALA A 56 20.78 10.53 1.77
C ALA A 56 20.59 11.96 1.24
N ASP A 57 21.57 12.84 1.45
CA ASP A 57 21.55 14.17 0.86
C ASP A 57 21.51 14.01 -0.66
N TRP A 58 20.57 14.67 -1.33
CA TRP A 58 20.43 14.56 -2.79
C TRP A 58 21.72 15.00 -3.50
N ARG A 59 22.58 15.79 -2.83
CA ARG A 59 23.91 16.16 -3.31
C ARG A 59 24.86 14.97 -3.44
N ASP A 60 24.74 13.97 -2.57
CA ASP A 60 25.58 12.76 -2.65
C ASP A 60 25.25 11.95 -3.90
N LEU A 61 24.00 12.01 -4.37
CA LEU A 61 23.56 11.35 -5.61
C LEU A 61 24.20 11.98 -6.85
N LEU A 62 24.55 13.27 -6.82
CA LEU A 62 25.20 13.94 -7.95
C LEU A 62 26.66 13.53 -8.15
N SER A 63 27.26 12.89 -7.14
CA SER A 63 28.64 12.42 -7.17
C SER A 63 28.77 10.96 -7.64
N VAL A 64 27.64 10.27 -7.84
CA VAL A 64 27.59 8.85 -8.25
C VAL A 64 27.37 8.77 -9.77
N PRO A 65 28.10 7.90 -10.50
CA PRO A 65 27.89 7.69 -11.92
C PRO A 65 26.43 7.31 -12.24
N VAL A 66 25.89 7.82 -13.35
CA VAL A 66 24.49 7.59 -13.76
C VAL A 66 24.16 6.09 -13.85
N ASP A 67 25.06 5.28 -14.40
CA ASP A 67 24.86 3.82 -14.51
C ASP A 67 24.70 3.14 -13.14
N GLN A 68 25.43 3.64 -12.13
CA GLN A 68 25.36 3.13 -10.77
C GLN A 68 24.04 3.57 -10.09
N LEU A 69 23.58 4.80 -10.32
CA LEU A 69 22.27 5.26 -9.86
C LEU A 69 21.13 4.45 -10.49
N ILE A 70 21.23 4.14 -11.79
CA ILE A 70 20.26 3.30 -12.49
C ILE A 70 20.26 1.89 -11.89
N ALA A 71 21.45 1.29 -11.71
CA ALA A 71 21.57 -0.05 -11.15
C ALA A 71 21.01 -0.14 -9.71
N ASP A 72 21.31 0.85 -8.87
CA ASP A 72 20.85 0.88 -7.49
C ASP A 72 19.34 1.20 -7.41
N SER A 73 18.82 2.06 -8.29
CA SER A 73 17.38 2.30 -8.42
C SER A 73 16.65 1.04 -8.89
N MET A 74 17.18 0.33 -9.88
CA MET A 74 16.63 -0.92 -10.38
C MET A 74 16.65 -2.04 -9.33
N ARG A 75 17.67 -2.04 -8.46
CA ARG A 75 17.77 -2.97 -7.33
C ARG A 75 16.83 -2.57 -6.17
N ALA A 76 16.56 -1.29 -6.00
CA ALA A 76 15.63 -0.74 -5.01
C ALA A 76 14.16 -0.80 -5.45
N LEU A 77 13.89 -1.00 -6.76
CA LEU A 77 12.54 -1.29 -7.23
C LEU A 77 12.03 -2.54 -6.51
N SER A 78 10.88 -2.41 -5.88
CA SER A 78 10.19 -3.56 -5.31
C SER A 78 9.96 -4.58 -6.43
N PRO A 79 10.19 -5.89 -6.17
CA PRO A 79 9.96 -6.92 -7.16
C PRO A 79 8.54 -6.77 -7.72
N ALA A 80 8.40 -6.96 -9.03
CA ALA A 80 7.11 -6.90 -9.69
C ALA A 80 6.11 -7.77 -8.91
N PRO A 81 4.91 -7.25 -8.56
CA PRO A 81 3.95 -8.04 -7.81
C PRO A 81 3.67 -9.32 -8.61
N PRO A 82 3.63 -10.49 -7.96
CA PRO A 82 3.28 -11.73 -8.63
C PRO A 82 1.96 -11.51 -9.38
N ARG A 83 1.86 -12.02 -10.62
CA ARG A 83 0.64 -11.87 -11.43
C ARG A 83 -0.57 -12.36 -10.63
N GLU A 84 -1.33 -11.41 -10.07
CA GLU A 84 -2.51 -11.72 -9.28
C GLU A 84 -3.55 -12.31 -10.22
N ARG A 85 -3.95 -13.55 -9.97
CA ARG A 85 -5.05 -14.16 -10.72
C ARG A 85 -6.31 -13.35 -10.45
N PRO A 86 -6.99 -12.82 -11.49
CA PRO A 86 -8.22 -12.09 -11.28
C PRO A 86 -9.26 -12.99 -10.61
N LEU A 87 -10.12 -12.38 -9.80
CA LEU A 87 -11.27 -13.06 -9.22
C LEU A 87 -12.12 -13.63 -10.37
N PRO A 88 -12.69 -14.82 -10.21
CA PRO A 88 -13.70 -15.28 -11.15
C PRO A 88 -14.85 -14.26 -11.11
N GLY A 89 -15.25 -13.75 -12.29
CA GLY A 89 -16.18 -12.61 -12.40
C GLY A 89 -17.56 -12.85 -11.78
N ARG A 90 -18.57 -12.03 -12.12
CA ARG A 90 -19.90 -12.06 -11.46
C ARG A 90 -20.57 -13.46 -11.43
N LEU A 91 -20.41 -14.28 -12.47
CA LEU A 91 -20.90 -15.66 -12.46
C LEU A 91 -20.15 -16.54 -11.45
N GLY A 92 -18.84 -16.33 -11.32
CA GLY A 92 -17.99 -16.95 -10.31
C GLY A 92 -18.40 -16.63 -8.87
N ALA A 93 -18.94 -15.44 -8.64
CA ALA A 93 -19.43 -15.00 -7.33
C ALA A 93 -20.64 -15.81 -6.83
N ILE A 94 -21.50 -16.26 -7.76
CA ILE A 94 -22.72 -17.01 -7.49
C ILE A 94 -22.41 -18.50 -7.27
N LEU A 95 -21.45 -19.03 -8.03
CA LEU A 95 -21.05 -20.44 -7.95
C LEU A 95 -20.60 -20.82 -6.53
N PRO A 96 -20.94 -22.03 -6.03
CA PRO A 96 -20.43 -22.52 -4.76
C PRO A 96 -18.90 -22.43 -4.68
N ASP A 97 -18.37 -21.88 -3.59
CA ASP A 97 -16.93 -21.63 -3.45
C ASP A 97 -16.06 -22.89 -3.62
N ARG A 98 -16.61 -24.08 -3.31
CA ARG A 98 -15.93 -25.38 -3.52
C ARG A 98 -15.52 -25.64 -4.97
N LEU A 99 -16.23 -25.05 -5.94
CA LEU A 99 -15.90 -25.18 -7.36
C LEU A 99 -14.62 -24.42 -7.74
N HIS A 100 -14.14 -23.55 -6.86
CA HIS A 100 -12.88 -22.82 -7.04
C HIS A 100 -11.70 -23.49 -6.34
N ALA A 101 -11.90 -24.63 -5.65
CA ALA A 101 -10.87 -25.26 -4.83
C ALA A 101 -9.61 -25.66 -5.61
N TRP A 102 -9.73 -25.92 -6.92
CA TRP A 102 -8.59 -26.20 -7.80
C TRP A 102 -7.59 -25.05 -7.89
N ARG A 103 -8.00 -23.81 -7.58
CA ARG A 103 -7.12 -22.63 -7.59
C ARG A 103 -6.09 -22.63 -6.45
N ARG A 104 -6.26 -23.51 -5.46
CA ARG A 104 -5.38 -23.64 -4.28
C ARG A 104 -4.05 -24.34 -4.55
N ILE A 105 -3.95 -25.12 -5.62
CA ILE A 105 -2.77 -25.95 -5.86
C ILE A 105 -1.53 -25.06 -6.02
N GLY A 106 -0.53 -25.26 -5.13
CA GLY A 106 0.77 -24.58 -5.16
C GLY A 106 0.82 -23.18 -4.55
N GLN A 107 -0.22 -22.73 -3.81
CA GLN A 107 -0.23 -21.38 -3.24
C GLN A 107 0.54 -21.29 -1.90
N PRO A 108 1.37 -20.25 -1.70
CA PRO A 108 2.10 -20.03 -0.46
C PRO A 108 1.20 -19.48 0.66
N GLU A 109 1.68 -19.58 1.90
CA GLU A 109 1.05 -18.93 3.05
C GLU A 109 1.08 -17.40 2.88
N LEU A 110 -0.02 -16.73 3.21
CA LEU A 110 -0.14 -15.29 3.06
C LEU A 110 -0.05 -14.58 4.40
N ARG A 111 0.35 -13.31 4.34
CA ARG A 111 0.22 -12.39 5.47
C ARG A 111 -1.27 -12.08 5.71
N PRO A 112 -1.73 -11.98 6.98
CA PRO A 112 -3.07 -11.50 7.31
C PRO A 112 -3.52 -10.24 6.56
N SER A 113 -2.68 -9.22 6.39
CA SER A 113 -3.00 -8.00 5.63
C SER A 113 -3.29 -8.28 4.16
N THR A 114 -2.50 -9.14 3.52
CA THR A 114 -2.71 -9.58 2.13
C THR A 114 -4.03 -10.35 2.00
N HIS A 115 -4.35 -11.21 2.96
CA HIS A 115 -5.63 -11.93 2.99
C HIS A 115 -6.82 -10.98 3.12
N LEU A 116 -6.71 -9.97 3.99
CA LEU A 116 -7.70 -8.91 4.14
C LEU A 116 -7.88 -8.09 2.85
N ALA A 117 -6.80 -7.83 2.12
CA ALA A 117 -6.86 -7.15 0.83
C ALA A 117 -7.66 -7.94 -0.21
N TYR A 118 -7.49 -9.27 -0.28
CA TYR A 118 -8.33 -10.12 -1.13
C TYR A 118 -9.80 -10.14 -0.66
N ALA A 119 -10.06 -10.15 0.64
CA ALA A 119 -11.41 -10.03 1.16
C ALA A 119 -12.05 -8.68 0.76
N ARG A 120 -11.29 -7.58 0.81
CA ARG A 120 -11.71 -6.27 0.32
C ARG A 120 -12.03 -6.28 -1.16
N GLN A 121 -11.19 -6.92 -1.97
CA GLN A 121 -11.41 -7.06 -3.41
C GLN A 121 -12.71 -7.84 -3.70
N ILE A 122 -12.94 -8.95 -2.98
CA ILE A 122 -14.17 -9.73 -3.09
C ILE A 122 -15.40 -8.88 -2.76
N LEU A 123 -15.37 -8.10 -1.68
CA LEU A 123 -16.50 -7.22 -1.34
C LEU A 123 -16.73 -6.13 -2.40
N THR A 124 -15.66 -5.61 -2.98
CA THR A 124 -15.72 -4.59 -4.04
C THR A 124 -16.32 -5.17 -5.32
N GLU A 125 -15.81 -6.30 -5.78
CA GLU A 125 -16.18 -6.87 -7.09
C GLU A 125 -17.48 -7.67 -7.03
N TRP A 126 -17.73 -8.42 -5.96
CA TRP A 126 -18.89 -9.32 -5.84
C TRP A 126 -20.01 -8.73 -5.01
N GLY A 127 -19.73 -7.64 -4.29
CA GLY A 127 -20.67 -6.90 -3.47
C GLY A 127 -20.68 -7.33 -2.01
N TRP A 128 -21.17 -6.41 -1.18
CA TRP A 128 -21.37 -6.62 0.25
C TRP A 128 -22.83 -6.91 0.60
N GLN A 129 -23.06 -7.68 1.66
CA GLN A 129 -24.39 -7.92 2.23
C GLN A 129 -24.34 -8.05 3.76
N ASN A 130 -25.45 -7.68 4.41
CA ASN A 130 -25.64 -7.70 5.86
C ASN A 130 -26.75 -8.63 6.34
N THR A 131 -27.26 -9.53 5.49
CA THR A 131 -28.34 -10.44 5.87
C THR A 131 -27.89 -11.32 7.05
N PRO A 132 -28.65 -11.37 8.15
CA PRO A 132 -28.29 -12.13 9.33
C PRO A 132 -27.99 -13.60 9.01
N TYR A 133 -26.92 -14.12 9.64
CA TYR A 133 -26.50 -15.54 9.57
C TYR A 133 -26.23 -16.07 8.15
N ARG A 134 -26.04 -15.17 7.17
CA ARG A 134 -25.65 -15.53 5.80
C ARG A 134 -24.23 -15.05 5.54
N LEU A 135 -23.38 -15.97 5.07
CA LEU A 135 -22.06 -15.62 4.54
C LEU A 135 -22.14 -15.06 3.11
N ARG A 136 -23.22 -15.42 2.40
CA ARG A 136 -23.44 -15.13 0.99
C ARG A 136 -24.93 -15.01 0.69
N ASN A 137 -25.31 -14.08 -0.19
CA ASN A 137 -26.66 -13.99 -0.74
C ASN A 137 -26.79 -14.65 -2.14
N ALA A 138 -28.01 -14.71 -2.68
CA ALA A 138 -28.29 -15.32 -3.98
C ALA A 138 -27.54 -14.66 -5.16
N ARG A 139 -27.18 -13.38 -5.02
CA ARG A 139 -26.42 -12.63 -6.04
C ARG A 139 -24.90 -12.78 -5.92
N GLY A 140 -24.42 -13.56 -4.95
CA GLY A 140 -22.99 -13.72 -4.70
C GLY A 140 -22.35 -12.58 -3.91
N ALA A 141 -23.11 -11.67 -3.30
CA ALA A 141 -22.53 -10.72 -2.35
C ALA A 141 -22.14 -11.44 -1.05
N ARG A 142 -21.06 -11.01 -0.40
CA ARG A 142 -20.52 -11.61 0.84
C ARG A 142 -20.65 -10.67 2.03
N CYS A 143 -20.78 -11.22 3.24
CA CYS A 143 -20.46 -10.44 4.45
C CYS A 143 -18.94 -10.47 4.66
N ILE A 144 -18.41 -9.72 5.64
CA ILE A 144 -16.96 -9.71 5.94
C ILE A 144 -16.41 -11.13 6.19
N CYS A 145 -17.02 -11.90 7.09
CA CYS A 145 -16.59 -13.28 7.35
C CYS A 145 -16.71 -14.17 6.09
N GLY A 146 -17.75 -13.95 5.29
CA GLY A 146 -17.93 -14.65 4.02
C GLY A 146 -16.81 -14.34 3.03
N ALA A 147 -16.37 -13.09 2.94
CA ALA A 147 -15.29 -12.67 2.07
C ALA A 147 -13.94 -13.29 2.50
N LEU A 148 -13.64 -13.32 3.81
CA LEU A 148 -12.45 -13.98 4.34
C LEU A 148 -12.40 -15.48 3.99
N LEU A 149 -13.52 -16.18 4.16
CA LEU A 149 -13.62 -17.61 3.84
C LEU A 149 -13.58 -17.86 2.33
N THR A 150 -14.20 -16.99 1.54
CA THR A 150 -14.13 -17.07 0.08
C THR A 150 -12.70 -16.84 -0.41
N ALA A 151 -11.95 -15.88 0.15
CA ALA A 151 -10.54 -15.68 -0.20
C ALA A 151 -9.72 -16.96 0.03
N HIS A 152 -9.88 -17.60 1.19
CA HIS A 152 -9.26 -18.90 1.47
C HIS A 152 -9.63 -19.98 0.44
N ARG A 153 -10.92 -20.09 0.09
CA ARG A 153 -11.39 -21.09 -0.89
C ARG A 153 -10.94 -20.81 -2.33
N LEU A 154 -10.61 -19.56 -2.64
CA LEU A 154 -9.99 -19.18 -3.90
C LEU A 154 -8.47 -19.48 -3.94
N GLY A 155 -7.91 -19.95 -2.83
CA GLY A 155 -6.50 -20.32 -2.71
C GLY A 155 -5.64 -19.24 -2.06
N TYR A 156 -6.22 -18.16 -1.55
CA TYR A 156 -5.46 -17.12 -0.85
C TYR A 156 -5.37 -17.46 0.65
N GLY A 157 -4.19 -17.87 1.11
CA GLY A 157 -3.93 -18.15 2.53
C GLY A 157 -4.55 -19.44 3.05
N SER A 158 -4.13 -19.83 4.25
CA SER A 158 -4.67 -20.97 5.00
C SER A 158 -5.83 -20.56 5.91
N LEU A 159 -6.41 -21.55 6.62
CA LEU A 159 -7.36 -21.25 7.69
C LEU A 159 -6.67 -20.52 8.86
N ASP A 160 -5.38 -20.75 9.12
CA ASP A 160 -4.62 -19.97 10.09
C ASP A 160 -4.52 -18.50 9.66
N THR A 161 -4.28 -18.24 8.36
CA THR A 161 -4.32 -16.86 7.83
C THR A 161 -5.69 -16.22 8.06
N VAL A 162 -6.79 -16.96 7.84
CA VAL A 162 -8.15 -16.48 8.06
C VAL A 162 -8.37 -16.11 9.53
N ASP A 163 -7.97 -16.98 10.45
CA ASP A 163 -8.16 -16.76 11.89
C ASP A 163 -7.35 -15.55 12.38
N ARG A 164 -6.09 -15.43 11.92
CA ARG A 164 -5.24 -14.28 12.23
C ARG A 164 -5.78 -12.98 11.63
N ALA A 165 -6.28 -12.99 10.40
CA ALA A 165 -6.96 -11.85 9.78
C ALA A 165 -8.23 -11.47 10.56
N GLY A 166 -9.00 -12.46 11.01
CA GLY A 166 -10.17 -12.26 11.87
C GLY A 166 -9.80 -11.61 13.20
N ALA A 167 -8.69 -12.01 13.82
CA ALA A 167 -8.19 -11.41 15.05
C ALA A 167 -7.84 -9.92 14.87
N TRP A 168 -7.22 -9.55 13.75
CA TRP A 168 -6.95 -8.15 13.41
C TRP A 168 -8.24 -7.34 13.23
N LEU A 169 -9.25 -7.89 12.58
CA LEU A 169 -10.57 -7.25 12.45
C LEU A 169 -11.24 -7.02 13.80
N ILE A 170 -11.17 -8.00 14.71
CA ILE A 170 -11.71 -7.87 16.06
C ILE A 170 -10.94 -6.78 16.84
N ALA A 171 -9.61 -6.73 16.70
CA ALA A 171 -8.80 -5.69 17.33
C ALA A 171 -9.13 -4.29 16.80
N GLU A 172 -9.42 -4.16 15.50
CA GLU A 172 -9.81 -2.91 14.87
C GLU A 172 -11.22 -2.46 15.29
N LEU A 173 -12.16 -3.39 15.35
CA LEU A 173 -13.50 -3.13 15.87
C LEU A 173 -13.46 -2.64 17.31
N ARG A 174 -12.64 -3.27 18.16
CA ARG A 174 -12.45 -2.86 19.55
C ARG A 174 -11.88 -1.45 19.67
N SER A 175 -10.91 -1.07 18.83
CA SER A 175 -10.41 0.31 18.82
C SER A 175 -11.44 1.34 18.37
N GLN A 176 -12.46 0.92 17.61
CA GLN A 176 -13.61 1.75 17.22
C GLN A 176 -14.76 1.70 18.25
N GLY A 177 -14.54 1.11 19.43
CA GLY A 177 -15.53 1.00 20.49
C GLY A 177 -16.55 -0.14 20.34
N TRP A 178 -16.35 -1.04 19.37
CA TRP A 178 -17.21 -2.21 19.18
C TRP A 178 -16.66 -3.44 19.91
N THR A 179 -17.41 -3.97 20.89
CA THR A 179 -16.95 -5.06 21.75
C THR A 179 -17.44 -6.44 21.34
N ASP A 180 -18.44 -6.53 20.47
CA ASP A 180 -18.99 -7.81 19.98
C ASP A 180 -18.16 -8.39 18.82
N LEU A 181 -18.56 -9.57 18.34
CA LEU A 181 -17.97 -10.23 17.17
C LEU A 181 -18.25 -9.47 15.86
N ILE A 182 -17.52 -9.86 14.81
CA ILE A 182 -17.64 -9.31 13.44
C ILE A 182 -19.06 -9.50 12.87
N GLY A 183 -19.71 -10.64 13.16
CA GLY A 183 -21.06 -10.95 12.68
C GLY A 183 -22.12 -9.94 13.16
N PRO A 184 -22.24 -9.68 14.47
CA PRO A 184 -23.04 -8.59 15.03
C PRO A 184 -22.78 -7.22 14.40
N TRP A 185 -21.51 -6.85 14.22
CA TRP A 185 -21.18 -5.59 13.55
C TRP A 185 -21.73 -5.55 12.14
N ASN A 186 -21.44 -6.58 11.32
CA ASN A 186 -21.80 -6.62 9.90
C ASN A 186 -23.31 -6.57 9.67
N ARG A 187 -24.11 -7.14 10.59
CA ARG A 187 -25.59 -7.17 10.48
C ARG A 187 -26.28 -5.94 11.08
N HIS A 188 -25.54 -5.02 11.68
CA HIS A 188 -26.13 -3.84 12.32
C HIS A 188 -26.85 -2.98 11.25
N PRO A 189 -28.11 -2.53 11.47
CA PRO A 189 -28.92 -1.91 10.43
C PRO A 189 -28.33 -0.65 9.82
N SER A 190 -27.53 0.09 10.59
CA SER A 190 -26.87 1.32 10.12
C SER A 190 -25.63 1.06 9.27
N ARG A 191 -25.18 -0.19 9.10
CA ARG A 191 -23.97 -0.50 8.36
C ARG A 191 -24.22 -0.55 6.87
N THR A 192 -23.25 -0.02 6.16
CA THR A 192 -23.22 0.08 4.71
C THR A 192 -22.05 -0.70 4.13
N ALA A 193 -22.07 -0.88 2.80
CA ALA A 193 -20.93 -1.45 2.08
C ALA A 193 -19.66 -0.59 2.26
N SER A 194 -19.80 0.74 2.28
CA SER A 194 -18.67 1.64 2.52
C SER A 194 -18.09 1.47 3.92
N ASP A 195 -18.91 1.25 4.95
CA ASP A 195 -18.41 0.97 6.29
C ASP A 195 -17.60 -0.32 6.34
N ALA A 196 -18.08 -1.38 5.67
CA ALA A 196 -17.39 -2.66 5.63
C ALA A 196 -16.03 -2.55 4.91
N LEU A 197 -15.97 -1.79 3.81
CA LEU A 197 -14.73 -1.51 3.11
C LEU A 197 -13.79 -0.63 3.94
N ALA A 198 -14.31 0.39 4.61
CA ALA A 198 -13.51 1.27 5.47
C ALA A 198 -12.90 0.51 6.66
N LEU A 199 -13.65 -0.42 7.26
CA LEU A 199 -13.16 -1.31 8.31
C LEU A 199 -12.02 -2.21 7.78
N LEU A 200 -12.19 -2.82 6.60
CA LEU A 200 -11.13 -3.61 5.99
C LEU A 200 -9.90 -2.76 5.69
N ASP A 201 -10.06 -1.58 5.12
CA ASP A 201 -8.94 -0.69 4.78
C ASP A 201 -8.17 -0.23 6.03
N ALA A 202 -8.88 0.09 7.12
CA ALA A 202 -8.25 0.41 8.40
C ALA A 202 -7.48 -0.80 8.98
N THR A 203 -8.10 -1.99 8.94
CA THR A 203 -7.48 -3.22 9.44
C THR A 203 -6.25 -3.60 8.62
N ILE A 204 -6.32 -3.50 7.28
CA ILE A 204 -5.21 -3.76 6.36
C ILE A 204 -4.04 -2.85 6.71
N ARG A 205 -4.27 -1.53 6.82
CA ARG A 205 -3.21 -0.59 7.19
C ARG A 205 -2.56 -0.98 8.51
N ARG A 206 -3.36 -1.24 9.54
CA ARG A 206 -2.88 -1.60 10.87
C ARG A 206 -2.07 -2.90 10.89
N ALA A 207 -2.55 -3.95 10.24
CA ALA A 207 -1.84 -5.22 10.13
C ALA A 207 -0.53 -5.07 9.35
N SER A 208 -0.56 -4.37 8.20
CA SER A 208 0.63 -4.10 7.38
C SER A 208 1.71 -3.33 8.14
N PHE A 209 1.33 -2.29 8.90
CA PHE A 209 2.28 -1.54 9.74
C PHE A 209 2.90 -2.40 10.84
N ALA A 210 2.19 -3.42 11.31
CA ALA A 210 2.71 -4.40 12.27
C ALA A 210 3.50 -5.55 11.62
N GLY A 211 3.71 -5.53 10.30
CA GLY A 211 4.42 -6.59 9.58
C GLY A 211 3.59 -7.86 9.34
N HIS A 212 2.28 -7.78 9.53
CA HIS A 212 1.31 -8.87 9.33
C HIS A 212 0.43 -8.65 8.12
#